data_AF-A0A929RF68-F1
#
_entry.id   AF-A0A929RF68-F1
#
_cell.length_a   1.000
_cell.length_b   1.000
_cell.length_c   1.000
_cell.angle_alpha   90.00
_cell.angle_beta   90.00
_cell.angle_gamma   90.00
#
_symmetry.space_group_name_H-M   'P 1'
#
loop_
_entity.id
_entity.type
_entity.pdbx_description
1 polymer ?
#
loop_
_entity_poly.entity_id
_entity_poly.type
_entity_poly.pdbx_seq_one_letter_code
_entity_poly.pdbx_strand_id
1 'polypeptide(L)'
;DVADSSPISAVGFSATADGPIVERGAEVYPTERGEDGLVHRHFDVPLTDALTSIGGDPSTIYLQVWDWPANRGSAPVALKAIPMTSLALSQTSVALSVGETLTLGATHEPADANVTALTWSSSNEAVATVSADGVVSAVGAGEATVSVTDPTQPSLVSASATIRVEAPAPAPKTGVWKWDGRGWWYRYEDGSYPSSATLVIDGATYRFDASGYMRTGWASEGGQWYYHKASGAQASGWVLSGVRWYYLNPDGGAMMTGWVKVGGTWYYLSPAGGAMATGWLKEGGHWYYLDRTSGAMVTGWLRIWGTWYHFADNGQLIG
;
A
#
# COMPACT_ATOMS: atom_id res chain seq x y z
N ASP A 1 -28.73 -32.68 27.90
CA ASP A 1 -28.98 -33.39 29.17
C ASP A 1 -29.14 -34.88 28.91
N VAL A 2 -28.54 -35.71 29.76
CA VAL A 2 -28.70 -37.16 29.73
C VAL A 2 -29.23 -37.60 31.09
N ALA A 3 -30.28 -38.42 31.11
CA ALA A 3 -30.89 -38.93 32.32
C ALA A 3 -30.68 -40.45 32.39
N ASP A 4 -30.36 -40.94 33.59
CA ASP A 4 -30.27 -42.35 33.90
C ASP A 4 -31.12 -42.67 35.14
N SER A 5 -31.63 -43.89 35.20
CA SER A 5 -32.34 -44.45 36.34
C SER A 5 -31.43 -44.69 37.55
N SER A 6 -30.13 -44.82 37.32
CA SER A 6 -29.07 -44.97 38.32
C SER A 6 -28.36 -43.64 38.60
N PRO A 7 -27.68 -43.49 39.75
CA PRO A 7 -26.73 -42.39 39.94
C PRO A 7 -25.61 -42.43 38.90
N ILE A 8 -25.47 -41.35 38.12
CA ILE A 8 -24.39 -41.21 37.13
C ILE A 8 -23.05 -41.21 37.86
N SER A 9 -22.23 -42.21 37.56
CA SER A 9 -20.95 -42.44 38.23
C SER A 9 -19.77 -41.82 37.49
N ALA A 10 -19.87 -41.63 36.18
CA ALA A 10 -18.81 -41.03 35.40
C ALA A 10 -19.32 -40.40 34.10
N VAL A 11 -18.50 -39.50 33.57
CA VAL A 11 -18.76 -38.77 32.32
C VAL A 11 -17.51 -38.73 31.43
N GLY A 12 -17.74 -38.61 30.13
CA GLY A 12 -16.69 -38.52 29.13
C GLY A 12 -17.23 -38.05 27.79
N PHE A 13 -16.37 -38.11 26.77
CA PHE A 13 -16.71 -37.71 25.40
C PHE A 13 -16.28 -38.75 24.38
N SER A 14 -16.95 -38.76 23.24
CA SER A 14 -16.69 -39.67 22.11
C SER A 14 -17.03 -39.01 20.77
N ALA A 15 -16.43 -39.48 19.67
CA ALA A 15 -16.62 -38.92 18.32
C ALA A 15 -17.92 -39.38 17.64
N THR A 16 -18.56 -40.42 18.21
CA THR A 16 -19.79 -41.05 17.71
C THR A 16 -20.61 -41.51 18.90
N ALA A 17 -21.93 -41.69 18.73
CA ALA A 17 -22.83 -42.10 19.80
C ALA A 17 -22.37 -43.34 20.60
N ASP A 18 -21.68 -44.28 19.95
CA ASP A 18 -21.19 -45.54 20.57
C ASP A 18 -19.65 -45.67 20.57
N GLY A 19 -18.94 -44.56 20.40
CA GLY A 19 -17.48 -44.55 20.21
C GLY A 19 -16.65 -44.85 21.47
N PRO A 20 -15.31 -45.00 21.33
CA PRO A 20 -14.42 -45.08 22.48
C PRO A 20 -14.54 -43.80 23.32
N ILE A 21 -14.61 -43.98 24.65
CA ILE A 21 -14.86 -42.89 25.59
C ILE A 21 -13.53 -42.40 26.14
N VAL A 22 -13.35 -41.10 26.09
CA VAL A 22 -12.32 -40.42 26.86
C VAL A 22 -12.97 -39.92 28.14
N GLU A 23 -12.67 -40.58 29.26
CA GLU A 23 -13.18 -40.21 30.58
C GLU A 23 -12.67 -38.83 31.01
N ARG A 24 -13.55 -38.06 31.64
CA ARG A 24 -13.25 -36.70 32.14
C ARG A 24 -13.51 -36.55 33.63
N GLY A 25 -14.38 -37.37 34.20
CA GLY A 25 -14.58 -37.42 35.65
C GLY A 25 -15.37 -38.64 36.07
N ALA A 26 -14.95 -39.24 37.17
CA ALA A 26 -15.65 -40.32 37.85
C ALA A 26 -15.82 -39.99 39.33
N GLU A 27 -16.95 -40.41 39.88
CA GLU A 27 -17.27 -40.29 41.30
C GLU A 27 -17.92 -41.56 41.79
N VAL A 28 -17.39 -42.07 42.90
CA VAL A 28 -17.75 -43.39 43.40
C VAL A 28 -19.04 -43.35 44.24
N TYR A 29 -19.44 -42.18 44.77
CA TYR A 29 -20.68 -41.99 45.54
C TYR A 29 -21.13 -40.51 45.58
N PRO A 30 -21.90 -40.01 44.60
CA PRO A 30 -22.41 -38.63 44.64
C PRO A 30 -23.46 -38.48 45.74
N THR A 31 -23.15 -37.76 46.81
CA THR A 31 -24.05 -37.57 47.97
C THR A 31 -24.81 -36.25 47.95
N GLU A 32 -24.34 -35.24 47.21
CA GLU A 32 -24.95 -33.92 47.15
C GLU A 32 -25.97 -33.83 46.01
N ARG A 33 -27.21 -33.43 46.35
CA ARG A 33 -28.31 -33.22 45.40
C ARG A 33 -28.74 -31.75 45.44
N GLY A 34 -29.08 -31.21 44.28
CA GLY A 34 -29.71 -29.91 44.15
C GLY A 34 -31.13 -29.88 44.74
N GLU A 35 -31.73 -28.69 44.81
CA GLU A 35 -33.09 -28.50 45.32
C GLU A 35 -34.16 -29.26 44.53
N ASP A 36 -33.86 -29.58 43.27
CA ASP A 36 -34.67 -30.42 42.38
C ASP A 36 -34.49 -31.93 42.60
N GLY A 37 -33.64 -32.32 43.56
CA GLY A 37 -33.31 -33.71 43.84
C GLY A 37 -32.35 -34.35 42.84
N LEU A 38 -31.82 -33.61 41.87
CA LEU A 38 -30.87 -34.09 40.86
C LEU A 38 -29.41 -33.80 41.25
N VAL A 39 -28.47 -34.53 40.66
CA VAL A 39 -27.04 -34.24 40.77
C VAL A 39 -26.64 -33.43 39.55
N HIS A 40 -26.22 -32.17 39.74
CA HIS A 40 -25.74 -31.30 38.68
C HIS A 40 -24.22 -31.31 38.62
N ARG A 41 -23.65 -31.38 37.41
CA ARG A 41 -22.22 -31.23 37.22
C ARG A 41 -21.95 -30.24 36.08
N HIS A 42 -20.94 -29.42 36.27
CA HIS A 42 -20.41 -28.53 35.24
C HIS A 42 -18.97 -28.93 34.92
N PHE A 43 -18.65 -29.00 33.64
CA PHE A 43 -17.29 -29.29 33.17
C PHE A 43 -16.92 -28.27 32.10
N ASP A 44 -15.79 -27.59 32.29
CA ASP A 44 -15.16 -26.79 31.24
C ASP A 44 -14.12 -27.64 30.54
N VAL A 45 -14.40 -28.01 29.29
CA VAL A 45 -13.49 -28.81 28.47
C VAL A 45 -13.14 -28.03 27.21
N PRO A 46 -11.87 -27.58 27.05
CA PRO A 46 -11.42 -26.99 25.80
C PRO A 46 -11.66 -27.96 24.65
N LEU A 47 -12.27 -27.48 23.57
CA LEU A 47 -12.58 -28.30 22.39
C LEU A 47 -11.32 -28.97 21.82
N THR A 48 -10.17 -28.29 21.89
CA THR A 48 -8.86 -28.81 21.51
C THR A 48 -8.46 -30.07 22.29
N ASP A 49 -8.74 -30.10 23.59
CA ASP A 49 -8.36 -31.21 24.47
C ASP A 49 -9.28 -32.42 24.23
N ALA A 50 -10.57 -32.15 23.99
CA ALA A 50 -11.52 -33.14 23.53
C ALA A 50 -11.06 -33.75 22.19
N LEU A 51 -10.80 -32.92 21.17
CA LEU A 51 -10.39 -33.39 19.85
C LEU A 51 -9.06 -34.16 19.86
N THR A 52 -8.08 -33.72 20.65
CA THR A 52 -6.79 -34.42 20.78
C THR A 52 -6.98 -35.83 21.35
N SER A 53 -7.92 -35.99 22.28
CA SER A 53 -8.13 -37.27 22.96
C SER A 53 -9.04 -38.21 22.17
N ILE A 54 -10.04 -37.68 21.48
CA ILE A 54 -11.13 -38.47 20.89
C ILE A 54 -10.94 -38.66 19.37
N GLY A 55 -10.28 -37.69 18.70
CA GLY A 55 -10.21 -37.61 17.24
C GLY A 55 -11.57 -37.32 16.58
N GLY A 56 -11.57 -37.06 15.28
CA GLY A 56 -12.80 -36.90 14.48
C GLY A 56 -13.24 -35.45 14.25
N ASP A 57 -14.43 -35.30 13.69
CA ASP A 57 -15.05 -34.01 13.36
C ASP A 57 -15.61 -33.36 14.65
N PRO A 58 -15.24 -32.12 15.00
CA PRO A 58 -15.79 -31.42 16.16
C PRO A 58 -17.32 -31.29 16.16
N SER A 59 -17.96 -31.32 14.99
CA SER A 59 -19.41 -31.26 14.87
C SER A 59 -20.13 -32.54 15.31
N THR A 60 -19.41 -33.65 15.55
CA THR A 60 -19.99 -34.96 15.89
C THR A 60 -19.68 -35.40 17.33
N ILE A 61 -19.30 -34.49 18.22
CA ILE A 61 -18.97 -34.85 19.60
C ILE A 61 -20.24 -35.31 20.35
N TYR A 62 -20.11 -36.41 21.09
CA TYR A 62 -21.14 -36.90 22.01
C TYR A 62 -20.65 -36.82 23.45
N LEU A 63 -21.51 -36.31 24.33
CA LEU A 63 -21.41 -36.45 25.77
C LEU A 63 -21.81 -37.89 26.12
N GLN A 64 -20.96 -38.55 26.89
CA GLN A 64 -21.18 -39.92 27.38
C GLN A 64 -21.31 -39.89 28.90
N VAL A 65 -22.31 -40.59 29.42
CA VAL A 65 -22.51 -40.79 30.87
C VAL A 65 -22.75 -42.27 31.16
N TRP A 66 -22.23 -42.77 32.28
CA TRP A 66 -22.45 -44.15 32.68
C TRP A 66 -22.48 -44.38 34.20
N ASP A 67 -23.10 -45.47 34.61
CA ASP A 67 -23.22 -45.94 35.99
C ASP A 67 -22.25 -47.12 36.30
N TRP A 68 -22.24 -47.57 37.57
CA TRP A 68 -21.39 -48.68 38.05
C TRP A 68 -21.68 -50.07 37.44
N PRO A 69 -22.89 -50.36 36.91
CA PRO A 69 -23.11 -51.49 36.01
C PRO A 69 -22.79 -51.25 34.52
N ALA A 70 -22.14 -50.13 34.17
CA ALA A 70 -21.75 -49.75 32.81
C ALA A 70 -22.93 -49.52 31.85
N ASN A 71 -24.12 -49.20 32.36
CA ASN A 71 -25.21 -48.70 31.54
C ASN A 71 -24.82 -47.34 30.97
N ARG A 72 -25.07 -47.11 29.68
CA ARG A 72 -24.61 -45.92 28.96
C ARG A 72 -25.77 -45.08 28.47
N GLY A 73 -25.65 -43.78 28.68
CA GLY A 73 -26.43 -42.76 27.99
C GLY A 73 -25.52 -41.87 27.15
N SER A 74 -25.99 -41.47 25.97
CA SER A 74 -25.28 -40.53 25.11
C SER A 74 -26.19 -39.40 24.65
N ALA A 75 -25.60 -38.23 24.45
CA ALA A 75 -26.26 -37.11 23.80
C ALA A 75 -25.29 -36.36 22.88
N PRO A 76 -25.75 -35.90 21.70
CA PRO A 76 -24.92 -35.06 20.85
C PRO A 76 -24.63 -33.72 21.55
N VAL A 77 -23.39 -33.26 21.44
CA VAL A 77 -22.96 -31.93 21.87
C VAL A 77 -23.20 -30.96 20.72
N ALA A 78 -24.14 -30.04 20.91
CA ALA A 78 -24.38 -28.98 19.94
C ALA A 78 -23.30 -27.89 20.07
N LEU A 79 -22.41 -27.78 19.09
CA LEU A 79 -21.52 -26.62 18.98
C LEU A 79 -22.34 -25.39 18.60
N LYS A 80 -22.21 -24.32 19.39
CA LYS A 80 -22.86 -23.05 19.10
C LYS A 80 -22.07 -22.31 18.01
N ALA A 81 -22.76 -21.90 16.95
CA ALA A 81 -22.19 -21.00 15.95
C ALA A 81 -21.96 -19.61 16.56
N ILE A 82 -20.75 -19.09 16.37
CA ILE A 82 -20.34 -17.74 16.71
C ILE A 82 -20.04 -17.06 15.36
N PRO A 83 -21.00 -16.29 14.81
CA PRO A 83 -20.79 -15.60 13.55
C PRO A 83 -19.81 -14.44 13.73
N MET A 84 -19.00 -14.18 12.71
CA MET A 84 -18.34 -12.89 12.63
C MET A 84 -19.37 -11.77 12.47
N THR A 85 -19.05 -10.62 13.03
CA THR A 85 -19.91 -9.42 13.08
C THR A 85 -19.27 -8.22 12.40
N SER A 86 -17.97 -8.29 12.08
CA SER A 86 -17.28 -7.29 11.29
C SER A 86 -16.16 -7.90 10.45
N LEU A 87 -15.82 -7.21 9.37
CA LEU A 87 -14.68 -7.52 8.50
C LEU A 87 -13.85 -6.25 8.29
N ALA A 88 -12.54 -6.42 8.15
CA ALA A 88 -11.62 -5.37 7.74
C ALA A 88 -10.61 -5.93 6.74
N LEU A 89 -10.14 -5.08 5.82
CA LEU A 89 -9.10 -5.41 4.86
C LEU A 89 -7.76 -4.82 5.30
N SER A 90 -6.66 -5.50 4.95
CA SER A 90 -5.29 -5.03 5.20
C SER A 90 -4.99 -3.68 4.54
N GLN A 91 -5.71 -3.35 3.46
CA GLN A 91 -5.62 -2.10 2.71
C GLN A 91 -7.00 -1.71 2.17
N THR A 92 -7.26 -0.40 2.08
CA THR A 92 -8.51 0.15 1.53
C THR A 92 -8.33 0.83 0.18
N SER A 93 -7.09 1.06 -0.25
CA SER A 93 -6.75 1.63 -1.57
C SER A 93 -5.39 1.11 -2.03
N VAL A 94 -5.30 0.71 -3.29
CA VAL A 94 -4.10 0.12 -3.92
C VAL A 94 -3.96 0.65 -5.34
N ALA A 95 -2.74 1.01 -5.74
CA ALA A 95 -2.37 1.25 -7.14
C ALA A 95 -1.50 0.11 -7.66
N LEU A 96 -1.87 -0.47 -8.81
CA LEU A 96 -1.16 -1.56 -9.49
C LEU A 96 -0.95 -1.20 -10.97
N SER A 97 0.08 -1.78 -11.59
CA SER A 97 0.23 -1.81 -13.05
C SER A 97 -0.47 -3.04 -13.63
N VAL A 98 -0.97 -2.96 -14.87
CA VAL A 98 -1.52 -4.14 -15.57
C VAL A 98 -0.53 -5.31 -15.54
N GLY A 99 -1.01 -6.49 -15.12
CA GLY A 99 -0.22 -7.70 -14.96
C GLY A 99 0.34 -7.94 -13.55
N GLU A 100 0.27 -6.95 -12.65
CA GLU A 100 0.66 -7.13 -11.24
C GLU A 100 -0.41 -7.86 -10.43
N THR A 101 0.03 -8.46 -9.32
CA THR A 101 -0.85 -9.16 -8.37
C THR A 101 -0.55 -8.71 -6.94
N LEU A 102 -1.59 -8.68 -6.11
CA LEU A 102 -1.49 -8.36 -4.68
C LEU A 102 -2.47 -9.25 -3.89
N THR A 103 -2.07 -9.72 -2.71
CA THR A 103 -3.01 -10.39 -1.79
C THR A 103 -3.57 -9.38 -0.78
N LEU A 104 -4.90 -9.25 -0.73
CA LEU A 104 -5.60 -8.52 0.33
C LEU A 104 -5.89 -9.47 1.49
N GLY A 105 -5.37 -9.16 2.67
CA GLY A 105 -5.71 -9.89 3.89
C GLY A 105 -7.07 -9.43 4.43
N ALA A 106 -7.90 -10.35 4.88
CA ALA A 106 -9.15 -10.05 5.58
C ALA A 106 -9.05 -10.51 7.05
N THR A 107 -9.50 -9.66 7.96
CA THR A 107 -9.61 -9.95 9.40
C THR A 107 -11.04 -9.75 9.86
N HIS A 108 -11.49 -10.51 10.86
CA HIS A 108 -12.86 -10.42 11.40
C HIS A 108 -12.89 -10.31 12.92
N GLU A 109 -14.02 -9.82 13.44
CA GLU A 109 -14.35 -9.88 14.87
C GLU A 109 -15.72 -10.56 15.07
N PRO A 110 -15.95 -11.26 16.19
CA PRO A 110 -14.98 -11.50 17.26
C PRO A 110 -13.88 -12.50 16.84
N ALA A 111 -12.74 -12.45 17.52
CA ALA A 111 -11.60 -13.33 17.24
C ALA A 111 -11.92 -14.83 17.41
N ASP A 112 -12.93 -15.19 18.22
CA ASP A 112 -13.37 -16.57 18.46
C ASP A 112 -14.53 -17.02 17.53
N ALA A 113 -14.87 -16.21 16.52
CA ALA A 113 -15.87 -16.60 15.52
C ALA A 113 -15.49 -17.91 14.81
N ASN A 114 -16.44 -18.83 14.70
CA ASN A 114 -16.27 -20.13 14.05
C ASN A 114 -17.07 -20.26 12.74
N VAL A 115 -17.81 -19.21 12.36
CA VAL A 115 -18.40 -19.03 11.03
C VAL A 115 -17.65 -17.89 10.35
N THR A 116 -16.64 -18.25 9.55
CA THR A 116 -15.64 -17.31 9.00
C THR A 116 -15.47 -17.44 7.48
N ALA A 117 -16.44 -18.08 6.81
CA ALA A 117 -16.43 -18.19 5.36
C ALA A 117 -16.44 -16.81 4.70
N LEU A 118 -15.63 -16.64 3.65
CA LEU A 118 -15.51 -15.37 2.93
C LEU A 118 -15.89 -15.55 1.47
N THR A 119 -16.60 -14.55 0.93
CA THR A 119 -16.86 -14.43 -0.50
C THR A 119 -16.23 -13.15 -0.99
N TRP A 120 -15.38 -13.27 -2.02
CA TRP A 120 -14.75 -12.15 -2.69
C TRP A 120 -15.46 -11.83 -4.00
N SER A 121 -15.47 -10.55 -4.37
CA SER A 121 -16.01 -10.09 -5.64
C SER A 121 -15.28 -8.84 -6.13
N SER A 122 -15.28 -8.63 -7.44
CA SER A 122 -14.80 -7.41 -8.08
C SER A 122 -15.96 -6.71 -8.78
N SER A 123 -16.04 -5.39 -8.67
CA SER A 123 -17.02 -4.59 -9.40
C SER A 123 -16.74 -4.52 -10.91
N ASN A 124 -15.49 -4.81 -11.34
CA ASN A 124 -15.09 -4.77 -12.74
C ASN A 124 -13.90 -5.71 -13.01
N GLU A 125 -14.19 -6.93 -13.44
CA GLU A 125 -13.18 -7.95 -13.76
C GLU A 125 -12.33 -7.63 -15.00
N ALA A 126 -12.77 -6.70 -15.86
CA ALA A 126 -11.93 -6.21 -16.95
C ALA A 126 -10.79 -5.30 -16.45
N VAL A 127 -10.90 -4.77 -15.23
CA VAL A 127 -9.89 -3.95 -14.57
C VAL A 127 -9.10 -4.79 -13.57
N ALA A 128 -9.77 -5.48 -12.65
CA ALA A 128 -9.13 -6.33 -11.67
C ALA A 128 -9.99 -7.53 -11.30
N THR A 129 -9.40 -8.73 -11.21
CA THR A 129 -10.05 -9.94 -10.68
C THR A 129 -9.58 -10.22 -9.26
N VAL A 130 -10.33 -11.02 -8.51
CA VAL A 130 -9.95 -11.45 -7.14
C VAL A 130 -10.25 -12.94 -6.96
N SER A 131 -9.31 -13.69 -6.38
CA SER A 131 -9.50 -15.11 -6.07
C SER A 131 -10.26 -15.34 -4.76
N ALA A 132 -10.62 -16.59 -4.46
CA ALA A 132 -11.24 -16.97 -3.19
C ALA A 132 -10.35 -16.69 -1.96
N ASP A 133 -9.04 -16.61 -2.17
CA ASP A 133 -8.04 -16.34 -1.12
C ASP A 133 -7.67 -14.86 -1.03
N GLY A 134 -8.40 -13.97 -1.74
CA GLY A 134 -8.15 -12.53 -1.74
C GLY A 134 -6.97 -12.08 -2.61
N VAL A 135 -6.50 -12.92 -3.55
CA VAL A 135 -5.46 -12.53 -4.51
C VAL A 135 -6.07 -11.70 -5.63
N VAL A 136 -5.76 -10.41 -5.66
CA VAL A 136 -6.15 -9.46 -6.69
C VAL A 136 -5.17 -9.51 -7.85
N SER A 137 -5.66 -9.61 -9.08
CA SER A 137 -4.85 -9.53 -10.31
C SER A 137 -5.29 -8.35 -11.16
N ALA A 138 -4.34 -7.49 -11.55
CA ALA A 138 -4.58 -6.33 -12.40
C ALA A 138 -4.69 -6.75 -13.88
N VAL A 139 -5.86 -6.56 -14.48
CA VAL A 139 -6.19 -7.01 -15.84
C VAL A 139 -6.14 -5.88 -16.86
N GLY A 140 -6.68 -4.72 -16.52
CA GLY A 140 -6.84 -3.61 -17.45
C GLY A 140 -6.85 -2.26 -16.74
N ALA A 141 -6.44 -1.20 -17.44
CA ALA A 141 -6.37 0.12 -16.86
C ALA A 141 -7.76 0.65 -16.46
N GLY A 142 -7.87 1.22 -15.26
CA GLY A 142 -9.12 1.74 -14.72
C GLY A 142 -9.19 1.65 -13.21
N GLU A 143 -10.40 1.73 -12.68
CA GLU A 143 -10.68 1.56 -11.25
C GLU A 143 -11.73 0.45 -11.05
N ALA A 144 -11.51 -0.39 -10.05
CA ALA A 144 -12.43 -1.44 -9.61
C ALA A 144 -12.49 -1.46 -8.08
N THR A 145 -13.65 -1.81 -7.53
CA THR A 145 -13.80 -2.07 -6.10
C THR A 145 -13.79 -3.57 -5.88
N VAL A 146 -12.87 -4.04 -5.03
CA VAL A 146 -12.84 -5.41 -4.55
C VAL A 146 -13.53 -5.45 -3.18
N SER A 147 -14.49 -6.36 -3.03
CA SER A 147 -15.29 -6.51 -1.81
C SER A 147 -15.14 -7.92 -1.25
N VAL A 148 -15.08 -8.02 0.08
CA VAL A 148 -15.17 -9.27 0.83
C VAL A 148 -16.39 -9.23 1.74
N THR A 149 -17.14 -10.33 1.80
CA THR A 149 -18.39 -10.42 2.59
C THR A 149 -18.52 -11.76 3.31
N ASP A 150 -19.23 -11.76 4.44
CA ASP A 150 -19.84 -12.99 4.98
C ASP A 150 -20.96 -13.46 4.03
N PRO A 151 -20.91 -14.67 3.46
CA PRO A 151 -21.95 -15.17 2.57
C PRO A 151 -23.32 -15.32 3.25
N THR A 152 -23.36 -15.48 4.57
CA THR A 152 -24.59 -15.62 5.35
C THR A 152 -25.24 -14.27 5.67
N GLN A 153 -24.47 -13.18 5.67
CA GLN A 153 -24.92 -11.82 6.02
C GLN A 153 -24.22 -10.71 5.20
N PRO A 154 -24.28 -10.75 3.86
CA PRO A 154 -23.43 -9.92 3.00
C PRO A 154 -23.69 -8.41 3.10
N SER A 155 -24.88 -8.01 3.55
CA SER A 155 -25.26 -6.60 3.75
C SER A 155 -24.80 -6.02 5.10
N LEU A 156 -24.43 -6.87 6.06
CA LEU A 156 -24.08 -6.45 7.42
C LEU A 156 -22.58 -6.58 7.68
N VAL A 157 -21.96 -7.63 7.14
CA VAL A 157 -20.55 -7.95 7.39
C VAL A 157 -19.80 -7.94 6.06
N SER A 158 -19.22 -6.78 5.74
CA SER A 158 -18.48 -6.56 4.50
C SER A 158 -17.35 -5.55 4.68
N ALA A 159 -16.35 -5.65 3.82
CA ALA A 159 -15.29 -4.65 3.67
C ALA A 159 -14.92 -4.51 2.19
N SER A 160 -14.35 -3.36 1.81
CA SER A 160 -13.97 -3.11 0.41
C SER A 160 -12.68 -2.31 0.28
N ALA A 161 -12.02 -2.47 -0.86
CA ALA A 161 -10.83 -1.73 -1.25
C ALA A 161 -10.96 -1.23 -2.69
N THR A 162 -10.49 0.00 -2.93
CA THR A 162 -10.40 0.56 -4.28
C THR A 162 -9.08 0.14 -4.92
N ILE A 163 -9.17 -0.53 -6.06
CA ILE A 163 -8.02 -0.94 -6.87
C ILE A 163 -7.96 -0.02 -8.09
N ARG A 164 -6.89 0.78 -8.16
CA ARG A 164 -6.55 1.58 -9.34
C ARG A 164 -5.49 0.84 -10.14
N VAL A 165 -5.83 0.49 -11.38
CA VAL A 165 -4.90 -0.15 -12.30
C VAL A 165 -4.44 0.86 -13.34
N GLU A 166 -3.13 1.09 -13.41
CA GLU A 166 -2.51 1.97 -14.39
C GLU A 166 -2.19 1.19 -15.68
N ALA A 167 -2.42 1.84 -16.82
CA ALA A 167 -2.02 1.28 -18.11
C ALA A 167 -0.50 1.04 -18.11
N PRO A 168 -0.02 -0.05 -18.72
CA PRO A 168 1.41 -0.24 -18.88
C PRO A 168 1.97 0.94 -19.66
N ALA A 169 3.09 1.48 -19.20
CA ALA A 169 3.79 2.51 -19.96
C ALA A 169 4.01 1.98 -21.40
N PRO A 170 3.70 2.77 -22.45
CA PRO A 170 3.86 2.30 -23.80
C PRO A 170 5.31 1.87 -24.02
N ALA A 171 5.50 0.66 -24.56
CA ALA A 171 6.83 0.16 -24.84
C ALA A 171 7.60 1.18 -25.70
N PRO A 172 8.89 1.42 -25.41
CA PRO A 172 9.68 2.38 -26.17
C PRO A 172 9.73 1.92 -27.63
N LYS A 173 9.10 2.70 -28.51
CA LYS A 173 9.15 2.46 -29.95
C LYS A 173 10.49 2.92 -30.49
N THR A 174 11.18 2.05 -31.23
CA THR A 174 12.40 2.40 -31.96
C THR A 174 12.07 3.15 -33.24
N GLY A 175 13.02 3.97 -33.69
CA GLY A 175 12.85 4.84 -34.83
C GLY A 175 14.13 5.56 -35.21
N VAL A 176 14.00 6.51 -36.15
CA VAL A 176 15.11 7.28 -36.69
C VAL A 176 14.80 8.78 -36.64
N TRP A 177 15.82 9.58 -36.34
CA TRP A 177 15.75 11.03 -36.45
C TRP A 177 15.64 11.46 -37.92
N LYS A 178 14.77 12.44 -38.17
CA LYS A 178 14.53 13.07 -39.46
C LYS A 178 14.64 14.57 -39.31
N TRP A 179 15.11 15.24 -40.37
CA TRP A 179 15.21 16.68 -40.44
C TRP A 179 14.56 17.19 -41.73
N ASP A 180 13.84 18.28 -41.60
CA ASP A 180 13.35 19.08 -42.72
C ASP A 180 13.46 20.58 -42.39
N GLY A 181 12.89 21.45 -43.24
CA GLY A 181 12.95 22.90 -43.06
C GLY A 181 12.25 23.45 -41.81
N ARG A 182 11.43 22.65 -41.12
CA ARG A 182 10.74 23.04 -39.89
C ARG A 182 11.48 22.58 -38.63
N GLY A 183 12.14 21.42 -38.67
CA GLY A 183 12.97 20.98 -37.56
C GLY A 183 13.27 19.48 -37.52
N TRP A 184 13.84 19.04 -36.40
CA TRP A 184 14.05 17.62 -36.12
C TRP A 184 12.74 16.97 -35.69
N TRP A 185 12.46 15.76 -36.17
CA TRP A 185 11.37 14.91 -35.70
C TRP A 185 11.82 13.45 -35.67
N TYR A 186 11.10 12.60 -34.93
CA TYR A 186 11.44 11.19 -34.78
C TYR A 186 10.41 10.32 -35.50
N ARG A 187 10.85 9.43 -36.38
CA ARG A 187 9.95 8.52 -37.11
C ARG A 187 10.13 7.10 -36.59
N TYR A 188 9.08 6.52 -36.04
CA TYR A 188 9.07 5.12 -35.64
C TYR A 188 9.13 4.19 -36.86
N GLU A 189 9.49 2.92 -36.63
CA GLU A 189 9.57 1.90 -37.68
C GLU A 189 8.24 1.66 -38.40
N ASP A 190 7.12 1.74 -37.67
CA ASP A 190 5.75 1.65 -38.21
C ASP A 190 5.33 2.88 -39.05
N GLY A 191 6.21 3.88 -39.14
CA GLY A 191 6.01 5.12 -39.89
C GLY A 191 5.26 6.22 -39.13
N SER A 192 4.73 5.92 -37.93
CA SER A 192 4.17 6.93 -37.03
C SER A 192 5.27 7.76 -36.36
N TYR A 193 4.90 8.77 -35.59
CA TYR A 193 5.83 9.68 -34.93
C TYR A 193 5.24 10.19 -33.59
N PRO A 194 6.07 10.55 -32.60
CA PRO A 194 5.61 11.14 -31.35
C PRO A 194 5.05 12.53 -31.60
N SER A 195 3.84 12.82 -31.11
CA SER A 195 3.21 14.15 -31.12
C SER A 195 2.74 14.51 -29.73
N SER A 196 3.02 15.74 -29.26
CA SER A 196 2.76 16.18 -27.88
C SER A 196 3.26 15.17 -26.84
N ALA A 197 4.47 14.65 -27.06
CA ALA A 197 4.99 13.52 -26.30
C ALA A 197 6.41 13.77 -25.81
N THR A 198 6.74 13.11 -24.70
CA THR A 198 8.09 13.04 -24.15
C THR A 198 8.61 11.62 -24.35
N LEU A 199 9.82 11.48 -24.91
CA LEU A 199 10.46 10.18 -25.13
C LEU A 199 11.85 10.16 -24.55
N VAL A 200 12.28 8.98 -24.08
CA VAL A 200 13.68 8.69 -23.82
C VAL A 200 14.23 7.96 -25.04
N ILE A 201 15.22 8.55 -25.71
CA ILE A 201 15.89 7.99 -26.88
C ILE A 201 17.38 7.94 -26.54
N ASP A 202 17.98 6.75 -26.59
CA ASP A 202 19.39 6.51 -26.25
C ASP A 202 19.80 7.10 -24.88
N GLY A 203 18.91 6.99 -23.88
CA GLY A 203 19.14 7.48 -22.52
C GLY A 203 18.97 8.99 -22.32
N ALA A 204 18.60 9.74 -23.36
CA ALA A 204 18.30 11.17 -23.24
C ALA A 204 16.80 11.45 -23.44
N THR A 205 16.25 12.36 -22.65
CA THR A 205 14.83 12.76 -22.74
C THR A 205 14.64 13.86 -23.78
N TYR A 206 13.70 13.67 -24.70
CA TYR A 206 13.32 14.58 -25.77
C TYR A 206 11.83 14.91 -25.66
N ARG A 207 11.45 16.12 -26.08
CA ARG A 207 10.06 16.55 -26.15
C ARG A 207 9.67 16.88 -27.56
N PHE A 208 8.46 16.50 -27.95
CA PHE A 208 7.90 16.74 -29.27
C PHE A 208 6.65 17.61 -29.15
N ASP A 209 6.52 18.60 -30.03
CA ASP A 209 5.34 19.47 -30.12
C ASP A 209 4.13 18.73 -30.71
N ALA A 210 2.98 19.40 -30.80
CA ALA A 210 1.74 18.81 -31.31
C ALA A 210 1.82 18.37 -32.78
N SER A 211 2.78 18.89 -33.55
CA SER A 211 3.04 18.46 -34.93
C SER A 211 4.12 17.38 -35.02
N GLY A 212 4.72 16.97 -33.90
CA GLY A 212 5.75 15.96 -33.80
C GLY A 212 7.19 16.44 -33.99
N TYR A 213 7.42 17.75 -33.93
CA TYR A 213 8.78 18.30 -34.01
C TYR A 213 9.40 18.43 -32.63
N MET A 214 10.67 18.07 -32.53
CA MET A 214 11.48 18.15 -31.34
C MET A 214 11.61 19.60 -30.84
N ARG A 215 11.38 19.79 -29.54
CA ARG A 215 11.52 21.07 -28.86
C ARG A 215 12.95 21.28 -28.35
N THR A 216 13.39 22.52 -28.41
CA THR A 216 14.62 23.02 -27.76
C THR A 216 14.27 24.20 -26.87
N GLY A 217 15.14 24.52 -25.91
CA GLY A 217 14.95 25.60 -24.95
C GLY A 217 13.96 25.24 -23.84
N TRP A 218 13.32 26.27 -23.27
CA TRP A 218 12.41 26.12 -22.14
C TRP A 218 11.07 25.50 -22.54
N ALA A 219 10.61 24.51 -21.77
CA ALA A 219 9.31 23.88 -21.90
C ALA A 219 8.65 23.73 -20.52
N SER A 220 7.34 23.99 -20.45
CA SER A 220 6.55 23.79 -19.23
C SER A 220 5.59 22.62 -19.37
N GLU A 221 5.49 21.81 -18.31
CA GLU A 221 4.61 20.65 -18.20
C GLU A 221 4.25 20.41 -16.74
N GLY A 222 2.97 20.16 -16.44
CA GLY A 222 2.50 19.94 -15.08
C GLY A 222 2.80 21.10 -14.12
N GLY A 223 2.97 22.31 -14.64
CA GLY A 223 3.38 23.50 -13.85
C GLY A 223 4.87 23.58 -13.54
N GLN A 224 5.68 22.61 -13.97
CA GLN A 224 7.13 22.62 -13.83
C GLN A 224 7.80 23.06 -15.13
N TRP A 225 9.03 23.57 -15.04
CA TRP A 225 9.83 24.01 -16.17
C TRP A 225 11.02 23.09 -16.39
N TYR A 226 11.33 22.83 -17.65
CA TYR A 226 12.43 21.99 -18.10
C TYR A 226 13.20 22.72 -19.20
N TYR A 227 14.48 22.39 -19.35
CA TYR A 227 15.32 22.97 -20.41
C TYR A 227 15.84 21.88 -21.35
N HIS A 228 15.63 22.07 -22.65
CA HIS A 228 16.16 21.21 -23.70
C HIS A 228 17.32 21.91 -24.39
N LYS A 229 18.48 21.23 -24.47
CA LYS A 229 19.67 21.73 -25.16
C LYS A 229 19.37 21.94 -26.65
N ALA A 230 20.29 22.57 -27.38
CA ALA A 230 20.17 22.70 -28.84
C ALA A 230 20.06 21.34 -29.56
N SER A 231 20.59 20.28 -28.96
CA SER A 231 20.42 18.90 -29.43
C SER A 231 19.04 18.30 -29.15
N GLY A 232 18.15 19.00 -28.43
CA GLY A 232 16.84 18.52 -27.95
C GLY A 232 16.87 17.71 -26.66
N ALA A 233 18.05 17.19 -26.27
CA ALA A 233 18.19 16.44 -25.03
C ALA A 233 17.92 17.34 -23.81
N GLN A 234 17.09 16.87 -22.89
CA GLN A 234 16.79 17.52 -21.62
C GLN A 234 18.10 17.72 -20.83
N ALA A 235 18.23 18.89 -20.22
CA ALA A 235 19.34 19.23 -19.35
C ALA A 235 19.01 18.90 -17.89
N SER A 236 20.05 18.62 -17.12
CA SER A 236 20.04 18.52 -15.67
C SER A 236 21.24 19.28 -15.10
N GLY A 237 21.18 19.69 -13.84
CA GLY A 237 22.21 20.52 -13.20
C GLY A 237 22.21 21.96 -13.71
N TRP A 238 23.40 22.58 -13.75
CA TRP A 238 23.56 23.97 -14.14
C TRP A 238 23.35 24.20 -15.65
N VAL A 239 22.51 25.18 -16.00
CA VAL A 239 22.28 25.62 -17.37
C VAL A 239 22.44 27.13 -17.47
N LEU A 240 23.24 27.57 -18.44
CA LEU A 240 23.31 28.96 -18.87
C LEU A 240 22.33 29.17 -20.03
N SER A 241 21.27 29.94 -19.80
CA SER A 241 20.30 30.29 -20.83
C SER A 241 20.30 31.80 -21.02
N GLY A 242 20.77 32.25 -22.19
CA GLY A 242 21.07 33.66 -22.42
C GLY A 242 22.23 34.11 -21.54
N VAL A 243 21.98 35.05 -20.63
CA VAL A 243 22.97 35.59 -19.68
C VAL A 243 22.71 35.16 -18.23
N ARG A 244 21.77 34.23 -18.01
CA ARG A 244 21.32 33.83 -16.68
C ARG A 244 21.59 32.35 -16.45
N TRP A 245 22.06 32.03 -15.26
CA TRP A 245 22.21 30.66 -14.80
C TRP A 245 20.92 30.17 -14.15
N TYR A 246 20.64 28.89 -14.36
CA TYR A 246 19.50 28.16 -13.80
C TYR A 246 20.01 26.82 -13.31
N TYR A 247 19.30 26.22 -12.37
CA TYR A 247 19.62 24.89 -11.87
C TYR A 247 18.43 23.96 -12.07
N LEU A 248 18.66 22.85 -12.76
CA LEU A 248 17.67 21.82 -13.04
C LEU A 248 17.95 20.63 -12.12
N ASN A 249 16.92 20.08 -11.49
CA ASN A 249 17.04 18.93 -10.59
C ASN A 249 17.78 17.77 -11.31
N PRO A 250 18.89 17.24 -10.76
CA PRO A 250 19.60 16.10 -11.35
C PRO A 250 18.74 14.87 -11.62
N ASP A 251 17.76 14.57 -10.77
CA ASP A 251 17.00 13.32 -10.81
C ASP A 251 15.83 13.35 -11.81
N GLY A 252 15.36 14.53 -12.19
CA GLY A 252 14.18 14.67 -13.05
C GLY A 252 14.21 15.84 -14.04
N GLY A 253 15.21 16.73 -13.95
CA GLY A 253 15.41 17.90 -14.82
C GLY A 253 14.44 19.06 -14.59
N ALA A 254 13.56 18.99 -13.58
CA ALA A 254 12.69 20.09 -13.21
C ALA A 254 13.49 21.29 -12.69
N MET A 255 13.16 22.49 -13.14
CA MET A 255 13.82 23.72 -12.74
C MET A 255 13.61 24.00 -11.25
N MET A 256 14.72 24.24 -10.54
CA MET A 256 14.73 24.56 -9.13
C MET A 256 14.52 26.06 -8.90
N THR A 257 13.84 26.39 -7.80
CA THR A 257 13.65 27.74 -7.29
C THR A 257 13.95 27.79 -5.79
N GLY A 258 14.26 28.96 -5.25
CA GLY A 258 14.67 29.15 -3.87
C GLY A 258 16.11 28.73 -3.60
N TRP A 259 16.42 28.40 -2.36
CA TRP A 259 17.74 27.90 -1.97
C TRP A 259 18.01 26.50 -2.53
N VAL A 260 19.18 26.31 -3.13
CA VAL A 260 19.69 24.99 -3.51
C VAL A 260 21.10 24.81 -2.96
N LYS A 261 21.41 23.60 -2.50
CA LYS A 261 22.77 23.20 -2.11
C LYS A 261 23.35 22.29 -3.18
N VAL A 262 24.43 22.72 -3.82
CA VAL A 262 25.12 21.97 -4.88
C VAL A 262 26.57 21.79 -4.48
N GLY A 263 27.01 20.54 -4.34
CA GLY A 263 28.40 20.23 -3.96
C GLY A 263 28.84 20.83 -2.62
N GLY A 264 27.91 21.05 -1.68
CA GLY A 264 28.18 21.68 -0.39
C GLY A 264 28.00 23.20 -0.36
N THR A 265 27.93 23.85 -1.52
CA THR A 265 27.74 25.31 -1.64
C THR A 265 26.28 25.67 -1.83
N TRP A 266 25.81 26.71 -1.14
CA TRP A 266 24.45 27.24 -1.28
C TRP A 266 24.37 28.27 -2.40
N TYR A 267 23.28 28.23 -3.15
CA TYR A 267 22.91 29.18 -4.20
C TYR A 267 21.44 29.54 -4.06
N TYR A 268 21.05 30.68 -4.60
CA TYR A 268 19.65 31.11 -4.60
C TYR A 268 19.12 31.27 -6.03
N LEU A 269 18.03 30.59 -6.36
CA LEU A 269 17.33 30.69 -7.63
C LEU A 269 16.06 31.50 -7.42
N SER A 270 15.85 32.55 -8.19
CA SER A 270 14.70 33.45 -8.05
C SER A 270 13.38 32.68 -8.12
N PRO A 271 12.47 32.81 -7.13
CA PRO A 271 11.14 32.19 -7.21
C PRO A 271 10.30 32.66 -8.39
N ALA A 272 10.56 33.85 -8.93
CA ALA A 272 9.81 34.42 -10.05
C ALA A 272 10.11 33.75 -11.40
N GLY A 273 11.25 33.05 -11.53
CA GLY A 273 11.64 32.48 -12.82
C GLY A 273 12.90 31.63 -12.84
N GLY A 274 13.42 31.19 -11.69
CA GLY A 274 14.54 30.26 -11.57
C GLY A 274 15.94 30.81 -11.83
N ALA A 275 16.07 32.08 -12.22
CA ALA A 275 17.39 32.68 -12.47
C ALA A 275 18.21 32.79 -11.18
N MET A 276 19.46 32.34 -11.23
CA MET A 276 20.42 32.42 -10.12
C MET A 276 20.66 33.87 -9.71
N ALA A 277 20.53 34.15 -8.42
CA ALA A 277 20.81 35.45 -7.84
C ALA A 277 22.30 35.64 -7.56
N THR A 278 22.74 36.89 -7.64
CA THR A 278 24.09 37.34 -7.31
C THR A 278 24.01 38.66 -6.54
N GLY A 279 24.96 38.93 -5.66
CA GLY A 279 24.98 40.13 -4.82
C GLY A 279 24.09 40.03 -3.59
N TRP A 280 23.59 41.17 -3.13
CA TRP A 280 22.75 41.24 -1.93
C TRP A 280 21.38 40.59 -2.15
N LEU A 281 20.98 39.72 -1.24
CA LEU A 281 19.67 39.07 -1.20
C LEU A 281 19.02 39.29 0.17
N LYS A 282 17.75 39.72 0.18
CA LYS A 282 16.94 39.77 1.40
C LYS A 282 15.87 38.69 1.37
N GLU A 283 15.90 37.76 2.30
CA GLU A 283 14.92 36.70 2.40
C GLU A 283 14.65 36.35 3.87
N GLY A 284 13.38 36.11 4.23
CA GLY A 284 13.00 35.73 5.59
C GLY A 284 13.38 36.77 6.65
N GLY A 285 13.52 38.04 6.27
CA GLY A 285 13.95 39.12 7.17
C GLY A 285 15.48 39.26 7.32
N HIS A 286 16.27 38.32 6.79
CA HIS A 286 17.72 38.34 6.87
C HIS A 286 18.36 38.78 5.54
N TRP A 287 19.56 39.36 5.64
CA TRP A 287 20.38 39.68 4.48
C TRP A 287 21.41 38.58 4.25
N TYR A 288 21.64 38.25 2.99
CA TYR A 288 22.66 37.32 2.52
C TYR A 288 23.46 38.00 1.42
N TYR A 289 24.66 37.49 1.14
CA TYR A 289 25.42 37.90 -0.02
C TYR A 289 25.81 36.69 -0.85
N LEU A 290 25.45 36.71 -2.13
CA LEU A 290 25.79 35.72 -3.12
C LEU A 290 26.96 36.29 -3.93
N ASP A 291 28.02 35.52 -4.13
CA ASP A 291 29.16 35.95 -4.92
C ASP A 291 28.73 36.45 -6.30
N ARG A 292 29.34 37.55 -6.75
CA ARG A 292 28.89 38.25 -7.97
C ARG A 292 29.17 37.49 -9.26
N THR A 293 30.09 36.53 -9.22
CA THR A 293 30.51 35.77 -10.40
C THR A 293 29.93 34.37 -10.38
N SER A 294 30.07 33.67 -9.25
CA SER A 294 29.67 32.28 -9.08
C SER A 294 28.27 32.09 -8.51
N GLY A 295 27.69 33.10 -7.85
CA GLY A 295 26.43 32.98 -7.12
C GLY A 295 26.52 32.20 -5.81
N ALA A 296 27.72 31.75 -5.41
CA ALA A 296 27.93 31.03 -4.16
C ALA A 296 27.59 31.91 -2.95
N MET A 297 26.81 31.39 -2.03
CA MET A 297 26.48 32.06 -0.77
C MET A 297 27.74 32.23 0.07
N VAL A 298 27.96 33.46 0.55
CA VAL A 298 29.12 33.82 1.36
C VAL A 298 28.86 33.55 2.85
N THR A 299 29.88 33.04 3.53
CA THR A 299 29.97 32.95 4.99
C THR A 299 31.26 33.63 5.47
N GLY A 300 31.33 33.99 6.75
CA GLY A 300 32.49 34.66 7.34
C GLY A 300 32.65 36.13 6.90
N TRP A 301 33.87 36.65 6.98
CA TRP A 301 34.18 38.05 6.66
C TRP A 301 34.33 38.28 5.16
N LEU A 302 33.59 39.25 4.61
CA LEU A 302 33.72 39.69 3.23
C LEU A 302 33.77 41.22 3.14
N ARG A 303 34.67 41.74 2.31
CA ARG A 303 34.75 43.17 2.01
C ARG A 303 33.98 43.51 0.74
N ILE A 304 32.92 44.29 0.88
CA ILE A 304 32.01 44.71 -0.20
C ILE A 304 32.13 46.23 -0.34
N TRP A 305 32.65 46.70 -1.47
CA TRP A 305 32.73 48.14 -1.81
C TRP A 305 33.43 48.97 -0.73
N GLY A 306 34.46 48.41 -0.10
CA GLY A 306 35.28 49.07 0.92
C GLY A 306 34.87 48.75 2.36
N THR A 307 33.64 48.28 2.59
CA THR A 307 33.09 47.98 3.92
C THR A 307 33.20 46.48 4.24
N TRP A 308 33.59 46.14 5.47
CA TRP A 308 33.60 44.76 5.95
C TRP A 308 32.23 44.35 6.49
N TYR A 309 31.78 43.17 6.07
CA TYR A 309 30.56 42.53 6.54
C TYR A 309 30.90 41.13 7.05
N HIS A 310 30.22 40.70 8.11
CA HIS A 310 30.39 39.35 8.67
C HIS A 310 29.11 38.55 8.49
N PHE A 311 29.22 37.39 7.87
CA PHE A 311 28.10 36.48 7.64
C PHE A 311 28.27 35.23 8.50
N ALA A 312 27.20 34.79 9.15
CA ALA A 312 27.18 33.54 9.91
C ALA A 312 27.36 32.31 9.01
N ASP A 313 27.53 31.12 9.59
CA ASP A 313 27.68 29.86 8.84
C ASP A 313 26.45 29.50 7.99
N ASN A 314 25.28 30.00 8.37
CA ASN A 314 24.05 29.90 7.58
C ASN A 314 23.91 31.02 6.52
N GLY A 315 24.94 31.86 6.35
CA GLY A 315 25.01 32.95 5.37
C GLY A 315 24.31 34.25 5.75
N GLN A 316 23.68 34.32 6.93
CA GLN A 316 22.98 35.52 7.37
C GLN A 316 23.97 36.61 7.78
N LEU A 317 23.75 37.84 7.32
CA LEU A 317 24.50 39.02 7.75
C LEU A 317 24.30 39.23 9.25
N ILE A 318 25.41 39.31 9.97
CA ILE A 318 25.45 39.67 11.38
C ILE A 318 25.47 41.20 11.45
N GLY A 319 24.42 41.76 12.06
CA GLY A 319 24.24 43.20 12.26
C GLY A 319 25.04 43.77 13.42
#